data_AF-A0A937WJC9-F1
#
_entry.id   AF-A0A937WJC9-F1
#
_cell.length_a   1.000
_cell.length_b   1.000
_cell.length_c   1.000
_cell.angle_alpha   90.00
_cell.angle_beta   90.00
_cell.angle_gamma   90.00
#
_symmetry.space_group_name_H-M   'P 1'
#
loop_
_entity.id
_entity.type
_entity.pdbx_description
1 polymer ?
#
loop_
_entity_poly.entity_id
_entity_poly.type
_entity_poly.pdbx_seq_one_letter_code
_entity_poly.pdbx_strand_id
1 'polypeptide(L)'
;MRNYILAILLIVVQAQLAISESPSNSPEVGMFNVYFSLDEAIGYSDVRDDFAEVYAVGCNLVTHYFRGEYSLERPGQRFWAGLAEWLQRNPKQAEQLKNWKKTYGPSLGWTLFFWSTYVQEAYTQTDGGLKVLIGEMYGIFGPQKDWDALKTFVKAMSKFEEEHCPGSIAGWYIAEEPNGSSKQYSPEIANQVIAHIKSAESDAGIKQHKIYIDVSATHKEKEVAPFLKNVDVIMLSPDAYIWATNPPTYIEEAQYERIHHAVRTIREYAASVKNQKARVMVVLQTYDWNKSGPLQPNHINMHQQVRYALQSGLVDRGSYGYNPKWVEAPDGIWFWWWHDCKSKQRRGNGMTTINRWDANTEGRWAEAIKTELRNKENAVVIHGNENWSGKVHIIGDVIIAEDGVLTIEPGTTVKFSIRDHFRGGQDTKRCELIVRGKLIAKGNKKQWITLISDSMNRRQLASPRKARDGDWYGVRKEGKKAVVELENCQIKYTLVTP
;
A
#
# COMPACT_ATOMS: atom_id res chain seq x y z
N MET A 1 37.14 -35.51 15.14
CA MET A 1 37.00 -34.06 15.33
C MET A 1 37.28 -33.22 14.07
N ARG A 2 38.34 -33.49 13.29
CA ARG A 2 38.65 -32.71 12.06
C ARG A 2 37.56 -32.70 10.97
N ASN A 3 36.81 -33.79 10.79
CA ASN A 3 35.78 -33.88 9.74
C ASN A 3 34.46 -33.14 10.09
N TYR A 4 34.18 -32.88 11.37
CA TYR A 4 33.01 -32.10 11.79
C TYR A 4 33.23 -30.58 11.64
N ILE A 5 34.48 -30.13 11.77
CA ILE A 5 34.84 -28.71 11.62
C ILE A 5 34.77 -28.29 10.14
N LEU A 6 35.15 -29.17 9.20
CA LEU A 6 35.01 -28.88 7.76
C LEU A 6 33.54 -28.81 7.29
N ALA A 7 32.65 -29.65 7.85
CA ALA A 7 31.23 -29.61 7.53
C ALA A 7 30.55 -28.33 8.05
N ILE A 8 30.92 -27.88 9.25
CA ILE A 8 30.42 -26.61 9.82
C ILE A 8 30.98 -25.41 9.04
N LEU A 9 32.26 -25.42 8.65
CA LEU A 9 32.82 -24.35 7.81
C LEU A 9 32.19 -24.30 6.42
N LEU A 10 31.84 -25.43 5.80
CA LEU A 10 31.13 -25.42 4.51
C LEU A 10 29.70 -24.88 4.64
N ILE A 11 28.99 -25.17 5.73
CA ILE A 11 27.64 -24.63 5.99
C ILE A 11 27.70 -23.13 6.28
N VAL A 12 28.69 -22.65 7.04
CA VAL A 12 28.87 -21.23 7.32
C VAL A 12 29.30 -20.49 6.05
N VAL A 13 30.19 -21.05 5.22
CA VAL A 13 30.60 -20.42 3.96
C VAL A 13 29.49 -20.44 2.91
N GLN A 14 28.64 -21.48 2.84
CA GLN A 14 27.43 -21.45 2.00
C GLN A 14 26.37 -20.47 2.52
N ALA A 15 26.24 -20.28 3.83
CA ALA A 15 25.38 -19.26 4.42
C ALA A 15 25.93 -17.83 4.17
N GLN A 16 27.25 -17.66 4.12
CA GLN A 16 27.89 -16.36 3.81
C GLN A 16 27.87 -16.05 2.30
N LEU A 17 27.93 -17.07 1.42
CA LEU A 17 27.87 -16.91 -0.04
C LEU A 17 26.44 -16.78 -0.57
N ALA A 18 25.41 -17.03 0.25
CA ALA A 18 24.03 -16.64 -0.04
C ALA A 18 23.75 -15.14 0.24
N ILE A 19 24.76 -14.38 0.71
CA ILE A 19 24.67 -12.94 1.01
C ILE A 19 25.32 -12.09 -0.11
N SER A 20 25.76 -12.70 -1.23
CA SER A 20 26.22 -11.94 -2.39
C SER A 20 25.08 -11.70 -3.39
N GLU A 21 24.73 -10.43 -3.53
CA GLU A 21 23.80 -9.83 -4.50
C GLU A 21 22.30 -10.03 -4.23
N SER A 22 21.83 -9.55 -3.06
CA SER A 22 20.42 -9.16 -2.93
C SER A 22 20.18 -7.87 -3.76
N PRO A 23 19.27 -7.86 -4.75
CA PRO A 23 18.79 -6.61 -5.33
C PRO A 23 18.25 -5.77 -4.18
N SER A 24 18.70 -4.52 -4.04
CA SER A 24 18.39 -3.56 -2.96
C SER A 24 17.36 -4.09 -1.94
N ASN A 25 17.81 -4.49 -0.74
CA ASN A 25 16.99 -5.09 0.35
C ASN A 25 15.80 -4.23 0.86
N SER A 26 15.46 -3.14 0.19
CA SER A 26 14.27 -2.35 0.44
C SER A 26 13.09 -2.92 -0.34
N PRO A 27 11.91 -3.10 0.30
CA PRO A 27 10.70 -3.54 -0.39
C PRO A 27 10.38 -2.60 -1.56
N GLU A 28 9.78 -3.12 -2.62
CA GLU A 28 9.16 -2.25 -3.64
C GLU A 28 7.96 -1.55 -3.00
N VAL A 29 7.86 -0.24 -3.20
CA VAL A 29 6.83 0.60 -2.58
C VAL A 29 6.14 1.41 -3.66
N GLY A 30 4.86 1.13 -3.86
CA GLY A 30 4.07 1.78 -4.88
C GLY A 30 2.95 2.68 -4.36
N MET A 31 2.50 3.59 -5.20
CA MET A 31 1.33 4.43 -4.95
C MET A 31 0.39 4.39 -6.15
N PHE A 32 -0.88 4.10 -5.90
CA PHE A 32 -1.91 4.25 -6.92
C PHE A 32 -2.38 5.69 -7.01
N ASN A 33 -2.74 6.12 -8.22
CA ASN A 33 -3.50 7.33 -8.48
C ASN A 33 -2.76 8.62 -8.09
N VAL A 34 -1.44 8.67 -8.33
CA VAL A 34 -0.64 9.88 -8.12
C VAL A 34 -0.94 10.86 -9.25
N TYR A 35 -1.47 12.03 -8.92
CA TYR A 35 -1.90 13.04 -9.89
C TYR A 35 -0.77 13.71 -10.62
N PHE A 36 -1.09 14.27 -11.79
CA PHE A 36 -0.14 14.97 -12.63
C PHE A 36 -0.81 16.13 -13.39
N SER A 37 -0.02 16.97 -14.03
CA SER A 37 -0.47 18.22 -14.65
C SER A 37 -1.69 18.10 -15.57
N LEU A 38 -1.84 16.99 -16.30
CA LEU A 38 -2.97 16.79 -17.21
C LEU A 38 -4.31 16.62 -16.48
N ASP A 39 -4.31 16.19 -15.22
CA ASP A 39 -5.56 16.09 -14.45
C ASP A 39 -6.27 17.43 -14.31
N GLU A 40 -5.55 18.57 -14.40
CA GLU A 40 -6.19 19.89 -14.45
C GLU A 40 -7.25 19.98 -15.57
N ALA A 41 -6.99 19.33 -16.71
CA ALA A 41 -7.90 19.32 -17.83
C ALA A 41 -9.19 18.49 -17.56
N ILE A 42 -9.17 17.58 -16.57
CA ILE A 42 -10.36 16.81 -16.10
C ILE A 42 -11.20 17.65 -15.12
N GLY A 43 -10.77 18.86 -14.81
CA GLY A 43 -11.45 19.72 -13.83
C GLY A 43 -10.91 19.58 -12.42
N TYR A 44 -9.74 18.95 -12.26
CA TYR A 44 -8.90 19.18 -11.09
C TYR A 44 -8.34 20.62 -11.18
N SER A 45 -8.14 21.29 -10.06
CA SER A 45 -7.53 22.61 -9.92
C SER A 45 -6.51 22.51 -8.79
N ASP A 46 -5.48 23.34 -8.77
CA ASP A 46 -4.43 23.25 -7.74
C ASP A 46 -3.68 21.88 -7.72
N VAL A 47 -3.57 21.18 -8.88
CA VAL A 47 -2.79 19.93 -9.03
C VAL A 47 -1.31 20.22 -8.76
N ARG A 48 -0.65 19.40 -7.94
CA ARG A 48 0.69 19.66 -7.39
C ARG A 48 1.75 18.68 -7.90
N ASP A 49 3.00 18.93 -7.47
CA ASP A 49 4.20 18.09 -7.62
C ASP A 49 4.10 16.82 -6.74
N ASP A 50 3.02 16.06 -6.93
CA ASP A 50 2.67 14.91 -6.09
C ASP A 50 3.71 13.78 -6.28
N PHE A 51 4.36 13.69 -7.45
CA PHE A 51 5.42 12.72 -7.67
C PHE A 51 6.62 12.94 -6.75
N ALA A 52 7.11 14.18 -6.61
CA ALA A 52 8.23 14.46 -5.71
C ALA A 52 7.86 14.18 -4.24
N GLU A 53 6.64 14.52 -3.82
CA GLU A 53 6.15 14.25 -2.46
C GLU A 53 6.09 12.74 -2.17
N VAL A 54 5.52 11.96 -3.08
CA VAL A 54 5.40 10.49 -2.98
C VAL A 54 6.78 9.82 -3.00
N TYR A 55 7.69 10.30 -3.84
CA TYR A 55 9.08 9.83 -3.88
C TYR A 55 9.83 10.13 -2.58
N ALA A 56 9.66 11.33 -2.00
CA ALA A 56 10.32 11.73 -0.76
C ALA A 56 9.89 10.89 0.47
N VAL A 57 8.71 10.28 0.42
CA VAL A 57 8.21 9.32 1.42
C VAL A 57 8.87 7.94 1.29
N GLY A 58 9.43 7.62 0.12
CA GLY A 58 10.12 6.36 -0.16
C GLY A 58 9.44 5.46 -1.18
N CYS A 59 8.39 5.94 -1.86
CA CYS A 59 7.81 5.22 -2.99
C CYS A 59 8.77 5.22 -4.18
N ASN A 60 8.81 4.12 -4.92
CA ASN A 60 9.61 3.95 -6.14
C ASN A 60 8.77 3.49 -7.34
N LEU A 61 7.48 3.23 -7.14
CA LEU A 61 6.52 2.85 -8.16
C LEU A 61 5.27 3.74 -8.07
N VAL A 62 4.69 4.08 -9.22
CA VAL A 62 3.42 4.81 -9.29
C VAL A 62 2.58 4.30 -10.46
N THR A 63 1.28 4.55 -10.40
CA THR A 63 0.36 4.32 -11.51
C THR A 63 -0.79 5.31 -11.45
N HIS A 64 -1.51 5.47 -12.56
CA HIS A 64 -2.71 6.28 -12.66
C HIS A 64 -3.86 5.50 -13.31
N TYR A 65 -5.09 5.87 -13.00
CA TYR A 65 -6.24 5.33 -13.71
C TYR A 65 -6.45 6.04 -15.04
N PHE A 66 -6.36 5.28 -16.13
CA PHE A 66 -6.86 5.70 -17.42
C PHE A 66 -8.24 5.08 -17.66
N ARG A 67 -9.30 5.88 -17.79
CA ARG A 67 -10.60 5.34 -18.23
C ARG A 67 -10.74 5.53 -19.74
N GLY A 68 -10.88 4.44 -20.48
CA GLY A 68 -11.01 4.46 -21.94
C GLY A 68 -12.24 5.24 -22.46
N GLU A 69 -13.25 5.47 -21.63
CA GLU A 69 -14.35 6.40 -21.94
C GLU A 69 -13.86 7.82 -22.24
N TYR A 70 -12.64 8.14 -21.80
CA TYR A 70 -12.01 9.45 -21.91
C TYR A 70 -11.28 9.67 -23.24
N SER A 71 -11.09 8.62 -24.06
CA SER A 71 -10.43 8.69 -25.37
C SER A 71 -11.40 8.81 -26.55
N LEU A 72 -12.72 8.72 -26.31
CA LEU A 72 -13.73 8.79 -27.37
C LEU A 72 -14.21 10.23 -27.57
N GLU A 73 -13.79 10.86 -28.67
CA GLU A 73 -14.36 12.14 -29.13
C GLU A 73 -15.81 11.90 -29.61
N ARG A 74 -16.80 12.10 -28.73
CA ARG A 74 -18.23 12.01 -29.08
C ARG A 74 -18.85 13.41 -29.14
N PRO A 75 -19.44 13.82 -30.29
CA PRO A 75 -20.15 15.09 -30.39
C PRO A 75 -21.24 15.20 -29.31
N GLY A 76 -21.21 16.27 -28.50
CA GLY A 76 -22.22 16.55 -27.49
C GLY A 76 -22.03 15.90 -26.11
N GLN A 77 -21.05 15.00 -25.91
CA GLN A 77 -20.64 14.58 -24.57
C GLN A 77 -19.49 15.47 -24.08
N ARG A 78 -19.75 16.30 -23.06
CA ARG A 78 -18.69 17.08 -22.41
C ARG A 78 -17.87 16.14 -21.52
N PHE A 79 -16.79 15.62 -22.08
CA PHE A 79 -15.73 15.00 -21.31
C PHE A 79 -14.42 15.73 -21.62
N TRP A 80 -13.74 16.25 -20.58
CA TRP A 80 -12.64 17.23 -20.61
C TRP A 80 -12.96 18.65 -21.08
N ALA A 81 -13.94 19.32 -20.45
CA ALA A 81 -14.24 20.71 -20.77
C ALA A 81 -13.03 21.66 -20.66
N GLY A 82 -12.06 21.35 -19.80
CA GLY A 82 -10.86 22.16 -19.57
C GLY A 82 -9.67 21.83 -20.49
N LEU A 83 -9.70 20.77 -21.30
CA LEU A 83 -8.53 20.34 -22.06
C LEU A 83 -8.11 21.31 -23.15
N ALA A 84 -9.07 21.91 -23.87
CA ALA A 84 -8.73 22.93 -24.86
C ALA A 84 -8.01 24.13 -24.22
N GLU A 85 -8.51 24.61 -23.08
CA GLU A 85 -7.90 25.70 -22.32
C GLU A 85 -6.55 25.29 -21.73
N TRP A 86 -6.43 24.06 -21.23
CA TRP A 86 -5.17 23.53 -20.71
C TRP A 86 -4.12 23.41 -21.81
N LEU A 87 -4.46 22.91 -23.00
CA LEU A 87 -3.53 22.80 -24.13
C LEU A 87 -3.12 24.18 -24.66
N GLN A 88 -4.00 25.18 -24.61
CA GLN A 88 -3.64 26.57 -24.91
C GLN A 88 -2.59 27.11 -23.93
N ARG A 89 -2.69 26.75 -22.64
CA ARG A 89 -1.70 27.09 -21.62
C ARG A 89 -0.41 26.24 -21.71
N ASN A 90 -0.49 25.07 -22.33
CA ASN A 90 0.59 24.07 -22.40
C ASN A 90 0.94 23.72 -23.86
N PRO A 91 1.58 24.64 -24.62
CA PRO A 91 1.77 24.48 -26.06
C PRO A 91 2.66 23.30 -26.46
N LYS A 92 3.62 22.91 -25.62
CA LYS A 92 4.48 21.73 -25.87
C LYS A 92 3.65 20.45 -25.87
N GLN A 93 2.77 20.30 -24.89
CA GLN A 93 1.88 19.15 -24.77
C GLN A 93 0.81 19.17 -25.87
N ALA A 94 0.35 20.35 -26.29
CA ALA A 94 -0.52 20.50 -27.46
C ALA A 94 0.14 19.97 -28.74
N GLU A 95 1.41 20.30 -28.97
CA GLU A 95 2.17 19.79 -30.10
C GLU A 95 2.42 18.28 -30.00
N GLN A 96 2.80 17.78 -28.83
CA GLN A 96 2.99 16.35 -28.58
C GLN A 96 1.72 15.55 -28.89
N LEU A 97 0.58 15.99 -28.36
CA LEU A 97 -0.72 15.38 -28.66
C LEU A 97 -1.03 15.39 -30.15
N LYS A 98 -0.82 16.52 -30.83
CA LYS A 98 -1.06 16.65 -32.27
C LYS A 98 -0.20 15.64 -33.05
N ASN A 99 1.06 15.47 -32.66
CA ASN A 99 1.98 14.52 -33.29
C ASN A 99 1.57 13.06 -33.05
N TRP A 100 1.16 12.73 -31.83
CA TRP A 100 0.62 11.40 -31.52
C TRP A 100 -0.63 11.09 -32.36
N LYS A 101 -1.61 12.02 -32.40
CA LYS A 101 -2.83 11.85 -33.21
C LYS A 101 -2.55 11.74 -34.70
N LYS A 102 -1.62 12.54 -35.23
CA LYS A 102 -1.23 12.50 -36.65
C LYS A 102 -0.65 11.15 -37.02
N THR A 103 0.12 10.54 -36.12
CA THR A 103 0.87 9.31 -36.40
C THR A 103 0.05 8.05 -36.14
N TYR A 104 -0.75 8.03 -35.07
CA TYR A 104 -1.43 6.82 -34.59
C TYR A 104 -2.97 6.92 -34.64
N GLY A 105 -3.50 8.02 -35.17
CA GLY A 105 -4.93 8.30 -35.21
C GLY A 105 -5.47 8.84 -33.87
N PRO A 106 -6.75 9.29 -33.86
CA PRO A 106 -7.31 9.99 -32.70
C PRO A 106 -7.31 9.18 -31.41
N SER A 107 -7.83 7.95 -31.44
CA SER A 107 -8.00 7.13 -30.24
C SER A 107 -6.66 6.71 -29.63
N LEU A 108 -5.78 6.07 -30.41
CA LEU A 108 -4.50 5.59 -29.91
C LEU A 108 -3.53 6.75 -29.60
N GLY A 109 -3.57 7.82 -30.40
CA GLY A 109 -2.77 9.03 -30.15
C GLY A 109 -3.11 9.69 -28.81
N TRP A 110 -4.37 9.64 -28.38
CA TRP A 110 -4.77 10.11 -27.05
C TRP A 110 -4.19 9.25 -25.93
N THR A 111 -4.32 7.93 -26.03
CA THR A 111 -3.79 7.01 -25.01
C THR A 111 -2.26 7.15 -24.89
N LEU A 112 -1.56 7.30 -26.02
CA LEU A 112 -0.12 7.56 -26.04
C LEU A 112 0.22 8.91 -25.39
N PHE A 113 -0.52 9.97 -25.70
CA PHE A 113 -0.32 11.28 -25.09
C PHE A 113 -0.47 11.25 -23.57
N PHE A 114 -1.53 10.61 -23.05
CA PHE A 114 -1.77 10.50 -21.62
C PHE A 114 -0.59 9.84 -20.91
N TRP A 115 -0.22 8.64 -21.35
CA TRP A 115 0.84 7.86 -20.70
C TRP A 115 2.23 8.46 -20.89
N SER A 116 2.55 8.97 -22.08
CA SER A 116 3.85 9.65 -22.30
C SER A 116 4.00 10.90 -21.43
N THR A 117 2.93 11.68 -21.24
CA THR A 117 2.93 12.84 -20.34
C THR A 117 3.13 12.40 -18.89
N TYR A 118 2.40 11.39 -18.42
CA TYR A 118 2.50 10.87 -17.06
C TYR A 118 3.92 10.37 -16.73
N VAL A 119 4.48 9.55 -17.61
CA VAL A 119 5.82 8.96 -17.44
C VAL A 119 6.89 10.05 -17.46
N GLN A 120 6.80 11.01 -18.39
CA GLN A 120 7.77 12.10 -18.49
C GLN A 120 7.73 13.03 -17.27
N GLU A 121 6.53 13.31 -16.75
CA GLU A 121 6.37 14.16 -15.56
C GLU A 121 6.92 13.48 -14.31
N ALA A 122 6.59 12.20 -14.09
CA ALA A 122 7.15 11.40 -13.00
C ALA A 122 8.68 11.35 -13.06
N TYR A 123 9.24 11.12 -14.25
CA TYR A 123 10.69 11.14 -14.47
C TYR A 123 11.30 12.50 -14.14
N THR A 124 10.71 13.59 -14.62
CA THR A 124 11.25 14.95 -14.44
C THR A 124 11.21 15.40 -12.99
N GLN A 125 10.10 15.15 -12.29
CA GLN A 125 9.92 15.59 -10.89
C GLN A 125 10.79 14.80 -9.90
N THR A 126 11.31 13.65 -10.31
CA THR A 126 12.04 12.74 -9.41
C THR A 126 13.42 12.35 -9.90
N ASP A 127 13.92 13.01 -10.95
CA ASP A 127 15.21 12.70 -11.60
C ASP A 127 15.34 11.20 -11.96
N GLY A 128 14.25 10.63 -12.51
CA GLY A 128 14.13 9.21 -12.84
C GLY A 128 13.98 8.25 -11.65
N GLY A 129 13.79 8.79 -10.44
CA GLY A 129 13.63 8.00 -9.22
C GLY A 129 12.33 7.20 -9.14
N LEU A 130 11.22 7.73 -9.66
CA LEU A 130 9.94 7.04 -9.76
C LEU A 130 9.76 6.33 -11.09
N LYS A 131 9.21 5.11 -11.03
CA LYS A 131 8.85 4.33 -12.20
C LYS A 131 7.35 4.11 -12.29
N VAL A 132 6.83 4.03 -13.51
CA VAL A 132 5.40 4.01 -13.81
C VAL A 132 4.94 2.62 -14.23
N LEU A 133 3.80 2.17 -13.70
CA LEU A 133 3.01 1.10 -14.31
C LEU A 133 1.99 1.69 -15.28
N ILE A 134 1.96 1.16 -16.50
CA ILE A 134 1.05 1.62 -17.56
C ILE A 134 -0.12 0.64 -17.70
N GLY A 135 -1.37 1.10 -17.60
CA GLY A 135 -2.56 0.27 -17.77
C GLY A 135 -3.88 0.95 -17.44
N GLU A 136 -5.01 0.25 -17.27
CA GLU A 136 -5.20 -1.19 -17.37
C GLU A 136 -5.22 -1.66 -18.82
N MET A 137 -4.22 -2.47 -19.22
CA MET A 137 -4.02 -2.92 -20.60
C MET A 137 -5.19 -3.79 -21.10
N TYR A 138 -5.77 -4.61 -20.21
CA TYR A 138 -6.99 -5.34 -20.54
C TYR A 138 -8.13 -4.38 -20.85
N GLY A 139 -8.40 -3.42 -19.97
CA GLY A 139 -9.51 -2.48 -20.15
C GLY A 139 -9.41 -1.66 -21.44
N ILE A 140 -8.18 -1.34 -21.88
CA ILE A 140 -7.93 -0.56 -23.09
C ILE A 140 -8.07 -1.40 -24.37
N PHE A 141 -7.49 -2.61 -24.41
CA PHE A 141 -7.35 -3.37 -25.68
C PHE A 141 -8.10 -4.72 -25.70
N GLY A 142 -8.34 -5.32 -24.53
CA GLY A 142 -8.91 -6.65 -24.38
C GLY A 142 -10.34 -6.79 -24.93
N PRO A 143 -11.31 -5.91 -24.59
CA PRO A 143 -12.69 -6.04 -25.03
C PRO A 143 -12.88 -6.12 -26.54
N GLN A 144 -12.14 -5.30 -27.30
CA GLN A 144 -12.21 -5.27 -28.77
C GLN A 144 -11.19 -6.19 -29.44
N LYS A 145 -10.27 -6.80 -28.66
CA LYS A 145 -9.18 -7.64 -29.17
C LYS A 145 -8.34 -6.94 -30.24
N ASP A 146 -8.10 -5.63 -30.05
CA ASP A 146 -7.33 -4.81 -30.98
C ASP A 146 -5.83 -5.02 -30.74
N TRP A 147 -5.32 -6.16 -31.20
CA TRP A 147 -3.94 -6.59 -30.97
C TRP A 147 -2.92 -5.75 -31.74
N ASP A 148 -3.31 -5.19 -32.88
CA ASP A 148 -2.43 -4.33 -33.66
C ASP A 148 -2.24 -2.98 -32.95
N ALA A 149 -3.32 -2.39 -32.43
CA ALA A 149 -3.21 -1.18 -31.59
C ALA A 149 -2.41 -1.44 -30.31
N LEU A 150 -2.63 -2.59 -29.64
CA LEU A 150 -1.86 -2.98 -28.45
C LEU A 150 -0.36 -3.07 -28.74
N LYS A 151 0.04 -3.82 -29.78
CA LYS A 151 1.45 -3.96 -30.15
C LYS A 151 2.06 -2.62 -30.54
N THR A 152 1.31 -1.79 -31.27
CA THR A 152 1.74 -0.45 -31.67
C THR A 152 1.95 0.45 -30.45
N PHE A 153 1.02 0.41 -29.49
CA PHE A 153 1.12 1.16 -28.24
C PHE A 153 2.38 0.78 -27.45
N VAL A 154 2.61 -0.52 -27.23
CA VAL A 154 3.78 -1.03 -26.49
C VAL A 154 5.09 -0.58 -27.13
N LYS A 155 5.21 -0.72 -28.45
CA LYS A 155 6.42 -0.30 -29.19
C LYS A 155 6.63 1.22 -29.11
N ALA A 156 5.56 2.00 -29.26
CA ALA A 156 5.64 3.46 -29.22
C ALA A 156 6.00 3.98 -27.82
N MET A 157 5.40 3.44 -26.76
CA MET A 157 5.72 3.82 -25.38
C MET A 157 7.14 3.43 -24.98
N SER A 158 7.60 2.24 -25.36
CA SER A 158 8.97 1.80 -25.07
C SER A 158 10.02 2.65 -25.79
N LYS A 159 9.75 3.01 -27.06
CA LYS A 159 10.60 3.94 -27.80
C LYS A 159 10.61 5.33 -27.15
N PHE A 160 9.44 5.82 -26.72
CA PHE A 160 9.34 7.10 -26.02
C PHE A 160 10.17 7.10 -24.73
N GLU A 161 10.08 6.01 -23.94
CA GLU A 161 10.88 5.82 -22.74
C GLU A 161 12.38 5.91 -23.03
N GLU A 162 12.88 5.15 -24.01
CA GLU A 162 14.30 5.16 -24.38
C GLU A 162 14.79 6.56 -24.77
N GLU A 163 13.98 7.32 -25.50
CA GLU A 163 14.36 8.63 -26.03
C GLU A 163 14.22 9.77 -25.00
N HIS A 164 13.28 9.69 -24.05
CA HIS A 164 12.88 10.84 -23.23
C HIS A 164 12.98 10.61 -21.72
N CYS A 165 12.85 9.37 -21.25
CA CYS A 165 12.77 9.04 -19.83
C CYS A 165 13.27 7.59 -19.58
N PRO A 166 14.56 7.30 -19.84
CA PRO A 166 15.05 5.92 -19.89
C PRO A 166 14.90 5.18 -18.56
N GLY A 167 14.28 4.00 -18.59
CA GLY A 167 14.09 3.13 -17.43
C GLY A 167 12.96 3.55 -16.49
N SER A 168 12.10 4.47 -16.93
CA SER A 168 10.97 4.98 -16.16
C SER A 168 9.72 4.11 -16.25
N ILE A 169 9.60 3.18 -17.19
CA ILE A 169 8.49 2.22 -17.24
C ILE A 169 8.86 1.01 -16.37
N ALA A 170 8.14 0.82 -15.26
CA ALA A 170 8.32 -0.36 -14.41
C ALA A 170 7.65 -1.61 -15.00
N GLY A 171 6.53 -1.44 -15.71
CA GLY A 171 5.78 -2.57 -16.24
C GLY A 171 4.41 -2.23 -16.80
N TRP A 172 3.75 -3.30 -17.27
CA TRP A 172 2.42 -3.26 -17.85
C TRP A 172 1.41 -3.76 -16.82
N TYR A 173 0.45 -2.91 -16.46
CA TYR A 173 -0.63 -3.23 -15.55
C TYR A 173 -1.83 -3.80 -16.31
N ILE A 174 -2.10 -5.09 -16.12
CA ILE A 174 -3.07 -5.82 -16.93
C ILE A 174 -4.50 -5.47 -16.55
N ALA A 175 -4.84 -5.61 -15.28
CA ALA A 175 -6.19 -5.37 -14.78
C ALA A 175 -6.18 -5.15 -13.27
N GLU A 176 -7.11 -4.31 -12.82
CA GLU A 176 -7.52 -4.19 -11.43
C GLU A 176 -8.72 -5.10 -11.17
N GLU A 177 -8.62 -6.00 -10.19
CA GLU A 177 -9.68 -6.90 -9.74
C GLU A 177 -10.51 -7.51 -10.90
N PRO A 178 -9.87 -8.22 -11.85
CA PRO A 178 -10.54 -8.74 -13.05
C PRO A 178 -11.71 -9.69 -12.73
N ASN A 179 -11.67 -10.31 -11.54
CA ASN A 179 -12.66 -11.21 -10.99
C ASN A 179 -13.73 -10.50 -10.13
N GLY A 180 -13.67 -9.17 -10.00
CA GLY A 180 -14.68 -8.37 -9.31
C GLY A 180 -16.03 -8.43 -10.01
N SER A 181 -17.11 -8.28 -9.23
CA SER A 181 -18.51 -8.40 -9.70
C SER A 181 -18.88 -7.42 -10.82
N SER A 182 -18.16 -6.30 -10.93
CA SER A 182 -18.37 -5.24 -11.93
C SER A 182 -17.60 -5.42 -13.24
N LYS A 183 -16.53 -6.23 -13.28
CA LYS A 183 -15.63 -6.37 -14.45
C LYS A 183 -15.82 -7.70 -15.18
N GLN A 184 -15.82 -8.83 -14.46
CA GLN A 184 -15.96 -10.18 -15.01
C GLN A 184 -15.08 -10.42 -16.26
N TYR A 185 -13.79 -10.09 -16.17
CA TYR A 185 -12.86 -10.25 -17.29
C TYR A 185 -12.62 -11.73 -17.64
N SER A 186 -12.17 -12.00 -18.86
CA SER A 186 -11.79 -13.34 -19.32
C SER A 186 -10.30 -13.59 -19.03
N PRO A 187 -9.94 -14.67 -18.31
CA PRO A 187 -8.56 -15.08 -18.14
C PRO A 187 -7.85 -15.34 -19.48
N GLU A 188 -8.56 -15.87 -20.47
CA GLU A 188 -8.03 -16.15 -21.80
C GLU A 188 -7.63 -14.85 -22.51
N ILE A 189 -8.50 -13.83 -22.48
CA ILE A 189 -8.21 -12.52 -23.06
C ILE A 189 -7.05 -11.84 -22.31
N ALA A 190 -7.00 -11.92 -20.98
CA ALA A 190 -5.88 -11.36 -20.20
C ALA A 190 -4.55 -12.01 -20.59
N ASN A 191 -4.53 -13.32 -20.76
CA ASN A 191 -3.34 -14.03 -21.22
C ASN A 191 -2.96 -13.70 -22.67
N GLN A 192 -3.93 -13.41 -23.55
CA GLN A 192 -3.66 -12.91 -24.90
C GLN A 192 -3.04 -11.51 -24.89
N VAL A 193 -3.54 -10.61 -24.05
CA VAL A 193 -2.93 -9.28 -23.85
C VAL A 193 -1.46 -9.42 -23.44
N ILE A 194 -1.16 -10.25 -22.43
CA ILE A 194 0.20 -10.50 -21.97
C ILE A 194 1.09 -11.05 -23.10
N ALA A 195 0.59 -12.03 -23.86
CA ALA A 195 1.34 -12.63 -24.96
C ALA A 195 1.67 -11.61 -26.07
N HIS A 196 0.72 -10.73 -26.40
CA HIS A 196 0.92 -9.70 -27.41
C HIS A 196 1.87 -8.59 -26.95
N ILE A 197 1.85 -8.21 -25.67
CA ILE A 197 2.83 -7.31 -25.06
C ILE A 197 4.25 -7.90 -25.20
N LYS A 198 4.46 -9.14 -24.72
CA LYS A 198 5.77 -9.80 -24.75
C LYS A 198 6.30 -9.99 -26.18
N SER A 199 5.41 -10.30 -27.13
CA SER A 199 5.74 -10.36 -28.56
C SER A 199 6.13 -8.98 -29.11
N ALA A 200 5.41 -7.91 -28.76
CA ALA A 200 5.72 -6.58 -29.24
C ALA A 200 7.10 -6.10 -28.80
N GLU A 201 7.46 -6.34 -27.53
CA GLU A 201 8.78 -6.01 -27.00
C GLU A 201 9.87 -6.85 -27.66
N SER A 202 9.66 -8.16 -27.79
CA SER A 202 10.62 -9.06 -28.44
C SER A 202 10.86 -8.69 -29.91
N ASP A 203 9.81 -8.39 -30.67
CA ASP A 203 9.91 -8.01 -32.09
C ASP A 203 10.69 -6.70 -32.28
N ALA A 204 10.69 -5.84 -31.28
CA ALA A 204 11.38 -4.56 -31.30
C ALA A 204 12.76 -4.61 -30.61
N GLY A 205 13.20 -5.77 -30.13
CA GLY A 205 14.49 -5.91 -29.44
C GLY A 205 14.54 -5.24 -28.06
N ILE A 206 13.38 -4.97 -27.47
CA ILE A 206 13.24 -4.29 -26.18
C ILE A 206 13.34 -5.33 -25.05
N LYS A 207 13.99 -4.95 -23.95
CA LYS A 207 14.00 -5.76 -22.73
C LYS A 207 12.57 -5.89 -22.20
N GLN A 208 12.14 -7.13 -21.91
CA GLN A 208 10.79 -7.35 -21.40
C GLN A 208 10.56 -6.63 -20.07
N HIS A 209 9.49 -5.84 -20.02
CA HIS A 209 9.01 -5.24 -18.79
C HIS A 209 8.19 -6.23 -17.98
N LYS A 210 8.09 -5.99 -16.68
CA LYS A 210 7.30 -6.83 -15.77
C LYS A 210 5.80 -6.69 -16.07
N ILE A 211 5.07 -7.77 -15.87
CA ILE A 211 3.62 -7.83 -15.97
C ILE A 211 3.00 -7.79 -14.57
N TYR A 212 2.18 -6.77 -14.32
CA TYR A 212 1.48 -6.54 -13.06
C TYR A 212 0.00 -6.87 -13.19
N ILE A 213 -0.57 -7.45 -12.15
CA ILE A 213 -2.03 -7.63 -12.02
C ILE A 213 -2.44 -7.37 -10.58
N ASP A 214 -3.63 -6.82 -10.39
CA ASP A 214 -4.24 -6.65 -9.07
C ASP A 214 -5.46 -7.56 -8.96
N VAL A 215 -5.54 -8.32 -7.88
CA VAL A 215 -6.56 -9.35 -7.66
C VAL A 215 -7.02 -9.38 -6.21
N SER A 216 -8.17 -9.99 -5.98
CA SER A 216 -8.65 -10.30 -4.64
C SER A 216 -8.44 -11.77 -4.26
N ALA A 217 -7.85 -12.00 -3.10
CA ALA A 217 -7.72 -13.30 -2.46
C ALA A 217 -9.02 -13.78 -1.75
N THR A 218 -10.07 -12.95 -1.67
CA THR A 218 -11.38 -13.35 -1.12
C THR A 218 -12.16 -14.28 -2.06
N HIS A 219 -11.84 -14.26 -3.35
CA HIS A 219 -12.51 -15.07 -4.37
C HIS A 219 -11.94 -16.49 -4.41
N LYS A 220 -12.69 -17.42 -5.03
CA LYS A 220 -12.30 -18.83 -5.07
C LYS A 220 -11.11 -19.01 -6.01
N GLU A 221 -10.25 -19.98 -5.70
CA GLU A 221 -9.08 -20.33 -6.52
C GLU A 221 -9.39 -20.38 -8.03
N LYS A 222 -10.46 -21.10 -8.41
CA LYS A 222 -10.86 -21.27 -9.81
C LYS A 222 -11.21 -19.96 -10.54
N GLU A 223 -11.54 -18.90 -9.81
CA GLU A 223 -11.90 -17.58 -10.35
C GLU A 223 -10.65 -16.68 -10.49
N VAL A 224 -9.60 -16.93 -9.72
CA VAL A 224 -8.42 -16.07 -9.62
C VAL A 224 -7.20 -16.68 -10.29
N ALA A 225 -6.88 -17.94 -9.96
CA ALA A 225 -5.66 -18.62 -10.39
C ALA A 225 -5.41 -18.58 -11.92
N PRO A 226 -6.44 -18.69 -12.80
CA PRO A 226 -6.23 -18.58 -14.25
C PRO A 226 -5.60 -17.26 -14.72
N PHE A 227 -5.82 -16.15 -14.01
CA PHE A 227 -5.21 -14.85 -14.31
C PHE A 227 -3.74 -14.77 -13.89
N LEU A 228 -3.31 -15.61 -12.94
CA LEU A 228 -1.98 -15.54 -12.35
C LEU A 228 -0.91 -16.27 -13.18
N LYS A 229 -1.27 -16.92 -14.28
CA LYS A 229 -0.38 -17.86 -14.99
C LYS A 229 0.89 -17.21 -15.54
N ASN A 230 0.78 -16.02 -16.13
CA ASN A 230 1.84 -15.39 -16.93
C ASN A 230 2.26 -14.00 -16.42
N VAL A 231 1.93 -13.69 -15.16
CA VAL A 231 2.23 -12.41 -14.50
C VAL A 231 3.52 -12.51 -13.70
N ASP A 232 4.25 -11.40 -13.59
CA ASP A 232 5.49 -11.35 -12.82
C ASP A 232 5.26 -10.81 -11.40
N VAL A 233 4.25 -9.94 -11.24
CA VAL A 233 3.88 -9.32 -9.98
C VAL A 233 2.37 -9.35 -9.77
N ILE A 234 1.95 -9.81 -8.60
CA ILE A 234 0.56 -9.89 -8.15
C ILE A 234 0.37 -8.88 -7.01
N MET A 235 -0.55 -7.95 -7.17
CA MET A 235 -0.95 -6.96 -6.16
C MET A 235 -2.28 -7.41 -5.53
N LEU A 236 -2.43 -7.19 -4.22
CA LEU A 236 -3.60 -7.60 -3.43
C LEU A 236 -4.36 -6.38 -2.89
N SER A 237 -5.45 -5.98 -3.55
CA SER A 237 -6.18 -4.76 -3.18
C SER A 237 -7.30 -4.89 -2.14
N PRO A 238 -8.44 -5.56 -2.34
CA PRO A 238 -9.56 -5.40 -1.41
C PRO A 238 -9.38 -6.21 -0.12
N ASP A 239 -8.48 -7.19 -0.14
CA ASP A 239 -8.22 -8.09 0.99
C ASP A 239 -7.49 -7.40 2.14
N ALA A 240 -6.63 -6.42 1.82
CA ALA A 240 -5.85 -5.63 2.75
C ALA A 240 -6.49 -4.28 3.10
N TYR A 241 -7.67 -3.97 2.53
CA TYR A 241 -8.47 -2.82 2.94
C TYR A 241 -9.19 -3.10 4.26
N ILE A 242 -8.44 -2.95 5.36
CA ILE A 242 -8.88 -3.16 6.73
C ILE A 242 -10.10 -2.27 7.08
N TRP A 243 -10.20 -1.07 6.51
CA TRP A 243 -11.22 -0.07 6.85
C TRP A 243 -12.41 -0.03 5.87
N ALA A 244 -12.29 -0.56 4.65
CA ALA A 244 -13.35 -0.52 3.63
C ALA A 244 -14.53 -1.48 3.93
N THR A 245 -14.33 -2.49 4.78
CA THR A 245 -15.39 -3.43 5.19
C THR A 245 -16.09 -2.91 6.45
N ASN A 246 -17.41 -2.65 6.39
CA ASN A 246 -18.34 -2.20 7.46
C ASN A 246 -17.68 -1.61 8.74
N PRO A 247 -17.96 -0.35 9.10
CA PRO A 247 -17.16 0.40 10.06
C PRO A 247 -17.10 -0.32 11.40
N PRO A 248 -15.94 -0.79 11.85
CA PRO A 248 -15.79 -0.96 13.26
C PRO A 248 -15.47 0.42 13.84
N THR A 249 -16.13 0.81 14.93
CA THR A 249 -15.69 1.94 15.77
C THR A 249 -14.37 1.64 16.50
N TYR A 250 -13.69 0.55 16.11
CA TYR A 250 -12.54 -0.06 16.77
C TYR A 250 -11.90 -1.15 15.86
N ILE A 251 -10.71 -0.91 15.31
CA ILE A 251 -10.02 -1.92 14.50
C ILE A 251 -9.43 -2.99 15.41
N GLU A 252 -9.78 -4.24 15.15
CA GLU A 252 -9.33 -5.41 15.89
C GLU A 252 -8.12 -6.03 15.20
N GLU A 253 -7.28 -6.73 15.96
CA GLU A 253 -6.10 -7.48 15.48
C GLU A 253 -6.37 -8.33 14.24
N ALA A 254 -7.49 -9.07 14.22
CA ALA A 254 -7.84 -9.96 13.13
C ALA A 254 -8.04 -9.25 11.78
N GLN A 255 -8.26 -7.93 11.78
CA GLN A 255 -8.30 -7.17 10.55
C GLN A 255 -6.89 -7.05 9.95
N TYR A 256 -5.86 -6.82 10.77
CA TYR A 256 -4.47 -6.78 10.32
C TYR A 256 -4.03 -8.15 9.78
N GLU A 257 -4.39 -9.24 10.46
CA GLU A 257 -4.06 -10.62 10.03
C GLU A 257 -4.58 -10.99 8.63
N ARG A 258 -5.59 -10.27 8.11
CA ARG A 258 -6.08 -10.44 6.73
C ARG A 258 -4.97 -10.22 5.69
N ILE A 259 -3.99 -9.37 5.98
CA ILE A 259 -2.84 -9.10 5.11
C ILE A 259 -2.08 -10.40 4.82
N HIS A 260 -1.57 -11.07 5.87
CA HIS A 260 -0.84 -12.33 5.68
C HIS A 260 -1.73 -13.47 5.22
N HIS A 261 -3.03 -13.46 5.59
CA HIS A 261 -3.98 -14.44 5.07
C HIS A 261 -4.08 -14.33 3.53
N ALA A 262 -4.24 -13.12 3.00
CA ALA A 262 -4.31 -12.86 1.57
C ALA A 262 -3.03 -13.26 0.84
N VAL A 263 -1.87 -12.88 1.40
CA VAL A 263 -0.55 -13.24 0.85
C VAL A 263 -0.38 -14.76 0.76
N ARG A 264 -0.73 -15.50 1.83
CA ARG A 264 -0.67 -16.97 1.81
C ARG A 264 -1.58 -17.56 0.73
N THR A 265 -2.84 -17.15 0.72
CA THR A 265 -3.84 -17.66 -0.22
C THR A 265 -3.42 -17.43 -1.66
N ILE A 266 -2.92 -16.24 -2.00
CA ILE A 266 -2.53 -15.97 -3.38
C ILE A 266 -1.26 -16.71 -3.81
N ARG A 267 -0.31 -16.94 -2.90
CA ARG A 267 0.86 -17.79 -3.17
C ARG A 267 0.44 -19.23 -3.45
N GLU A 268 -0.55 -19.75 -2.72
CA GLU A 268 -1.14 -21.07 -2.98
C GLU A 268 -1.82 -21.11 -4.37
N TYR A 269 -2.61 -20.08 -4.74
CA TYR A 269 -3.23 -19.98 -6.06
C TYR A 269 -2.21 -19.85 -7.20
N ALA A 270 -1.16 -19.05 -7.01
CA ALA A 270 -0.08 -18.92 -7.99
C ALA A 270 0.67 -20.25 -8.17
N ALA A 271 0.89 -20.99 -7.07
CA ALA A 271 1.52 -22.31 -7.12
C ALA A 271 0.68 -23.34 -7.90
N SER A 272 -0.65 -23.30 -7.81
CA SER A 272 -1.52 -24.25 -8.52
C SER A 272 -1.49 -24.07 -10.05
N VAL A 273 -1.16 -22.86 -10.52
CA VAL A 273 -0.90 -22.58 -11.95
C VAL A 273 0.59 -22.55 -12.31
N LYS A 274 1.46 -23.08 -11.44
CA LYS A 274 2.92 -23.18 -11.62
C LYS A 274 3.63 -21.84 -11.78
N ASN A 275 3.14 -20.80 -11.12
CA ASN A 275 3.76 -19.47 -11.08
C ASN A 275 4.26 -19.10 -9.67
N GLN A 276 5.01 -20.00 -9.02
CA GLN A 276 5.57 -19.76 -7.68
C GLN A 276 6.61 -18.62 -7.64
N LYS A 277 7.08 -18.16 -8.80
CA LYS A 277 8.09 -17.10 -8.92
C LYS A 277 7.48 -15.70 -8.96
N ALA A 278 6.16 -15.59 -9.15
CA ALA A 278 5.50 -14.30 -9.11
C ALA A 278 5.70 -13.65 -7.75
N ARG A 279 6.09 -12.38 -7.78
CA ARG A 279 6.19 -11.57 -6.58
C ARG A 279 4.79 -11.18 -6.12
N VAL A 280 4.58 -11.18 -4.81
CA VAL A 280 3.29 -10.86 -4.19
C VAL A 280 3.43 -9.56 -3.40
N MET A 281 2.71 -8.53 -3.82
CA MET A 281 2.65 -7.25 -3.15
C MET A 281 1.26 -7.04 -2.53
N VAL A 282 1.20 -6.28 -1.45
CA VAL A 282 -0.06 -5.95 -0.77
C VAL A 282 -0.39 -4.48 -0.98
N VAL A 283 -1.63 -4.16 -1.32
CA VAL A 283 -2.09 -2.78 -1.42
C VAL A 283 -2.82 -2.39 -0.15
N LEU A 284 -2.26 -1.42 0.58
CA LEU A 284 -2.77 -0.92 1.84
C LEU A 284 -3.72 0.25 1.62
N GLN A 285 -4.79 0.29 2.41
CA GLN A 285 -5.78 1.36 2.31
C GLN A 285 -5.25 2.67 2.92
N THR A 286 -5.30 3.74 2.12
CA THR A 286 -4.89 5.09 2.50
C THR A 286 -5.89 6.17 2.06
N TYR A 287 -7.21 5.96 2.25
CA TYR A 287 -8.27 6.88 1.79
C TYR A 287 -9.60 6.82 2.56
N ASP A 288 -10.49 7.82 2.30
CA ASP A 288 -11.83 8.03 2.88
C ASP A 288 -13.00 7.71 1.91
N TRP A 289 -14.11 7.20 2.47
CA TRP A 289 -15.45 7.72 2.17
C TRP A 289 -16.48 7.41 3.29
N ASN A 290 -16.86 8.40 4.12
CA ASN A 290 -18.27 8.78 4.46
C ASN A 290 -18.32 9.94 5.49
N LYS A 291 -19.21 10.94 5.26
CA LYS A 291 -19.62 12.03 6.17
C LYS A 291 -20.14 11.62 7.57
N SER A 292 -20.15 10.33 7.93
CA SER A 292 -20.73 9.81 9.19
C SER A 292 -19.96 8.66 9.87
N GLY A 293 -18.70 8.32 9.56
CA GLY A 293 -18.05 7.16 10.23
C GLY A 293 -16.53 6.92 10.07
N PRO A 294 -15.95 5.95 10.83
CA PRO A 294 -14.51 5.74 11.05
C PRO A 294 -13.82 4.89 9.96
N LEU A 295 -13.91 5.31 8.70
CA LEU A 295 -13.48 4.51 7.54
C LEU A 295 -12.02 4.74 7.11
N GLN A 296 -11.18 5.28 8.00
CA GLN A 296 -9.76 5.54 7.71
C GLN A 296 -8.83 5.12 8.86
N PRO A 297 -7.59 4.69 8.55
CA PRO A 297 -6.54 4.58 9.55
C PRO A 297 -6.23 5.96 10.12
N ASN A 298 -6.24 6.10 11.46
CA ASN A 298 -5.56 7.22 12.11
C ASN A 298 -4.03 7.03 12.03
N HIS A 299 -3.27 7.95 12.62
CA HIS A 299 -1.81 7.95 12.52
C HIS A 299 -1.18 6.64 13.04
N ILE A 300 -1.48 6.22 14.28
CA ILE A 300 -0.99 4.95 14.84
C ILE A 300 -1.45 3.72 14.04
N ASN A 301 -2.66 3.73 13.48
CA ASN A 301 -3.13 2.65 12.62
C ASN A 301 -2.32 2.54 11.32
N MET A 302 -1.89 3.68 10.76
CA MET A 302 -1.02 3.70 9.58
C MET A 302 0.35 3.08 9.90
N HIS A 303 0.95 3.44 11.03
CA HIS A 303 2.19 2.81 11.49
C HIS A 303 2.03 1.30 11.64
N GLN A 304 0.97 0.85 12.33
CA GLN A 304 0.73 -0.57 12.57
C GLN A 304 0.51 -1.36 11.27
N GLN A 305 -0.27 -0.84 10.31
CA GLN A 305 -0.51 -1.59 9.06
C GLN A 305 0.76 -1.70 8.21
N VAL A 306 1.56 -0.63 8.13
CA VAL A 306 2.80 -0.64 7.34
C VAL A 306 3.81 -1.57 8.00
N ARG A 307 4.06 -1.42 9.31
CA ARG A 307 4.96 -2.31 10.06
C ARG A 307 4.54 -3.77 9.92
N TYR A 308 3.25 -4.06 10.09
CA TYR A 308 2.74 -5.43 10.00
C TYR A 308 2.91 -6.01 8.59
N ALA A 309 2.65 -5.23 7.55
CA ALA A 309 2.84 -5.66 6.16
C ALA A 309 4.31 -5.86 5.78
N LEU A 310 5.24 -5.13 6.38
CA LEU A 310 6.68 -5.21 6.07
C LEU A 310 7.41 -6.39 6.73
N GLN A 311 6.72 -7.15 7.58
CA GLN A 311 7.32 -8.27 8.30
C GLN A 311 6.56 -9.57 8.01
N SER A 312 7.20 -10.68 8.32
CA SER A 312 6.50 -11.96 8.40
C SER A 312 5.51 -11.93 9.57
N GLY A 313 4.35 -12.55 9.40
CA GLY A 313 3.25 -12.46 10.34
C GLY A 313 2.57 -13.79 10.59
N LEU A 314 1.77 -13.84 11.64
CA LEU A 314 0.98 -15.02 11.96
C LEU A 314 -0.31 -15.02 11.16
N VAL A 315 -0.69 -16.20 10.66
CA VAL A 315 -2.03 -16.45 10.15
C VAL A 315 -2.62 -17.64 10.88
N ASP A 316 -3.72 -17.40 11.58
CA ASP A 316 -4.51 -18.49 12.14
C ASP A 316 -5.39 -19.15 11.06
N ARG A 317 -5.59 -20.47 11.15
CA ARG A 317 -6.46 -21.19 10.19
C ARG A 317 -7.93 -20.98 10.58
N GLY A 318 -8.52 -19.89 10.11
CA GLY A 318 -9.95 -19.60 10.26
C GLY A 318 -10.38 -19.43 11.71
N SER A 319 -11.67 -19.25 11.95
CA SER A 319 -12.25 -18.84 13.23
C SER A 319 -11.96 -19.73 14.46
N TYR A 320 -11.17 -20.82 14.35
CA TYR A 320 -10.96 -21.80 15.42
C TYR A 320 -9.58 -22.51 15.41
N GLY A 321 -8.55 -22.01 14.73
CA GLY A 321 -7.27 -22.71 14.59
C GLY A 321 -6.39 -22.71 15.85
N TYR A 322 -5.84 -23.86 16.22
CA TYR A 322 -4.86 -24.03 17.33
C TYR A 322 -3.40 -24.09 16.84
N ASN A 323 -3.15 -23.77 15.57
CA ASN A 323 -1.81 -23.85 14.94
C ASN A 323 -1.60 -22.65 14.00
N PRO A 324 -1.17 -21.50 14.54
CA PRO A 324 -0.88 -20.34 13.71
C PRO A 324 0.31 -20.67 12.79
N LYS A 325 0.19 -20.32 11.52
CA LYS A 325 1.28 -20.47 10.54
C LYS A 325 2.01 -19.14 10.40
N TRP A 326 3.33 -19.21 10.46
CA TRP A 326 4.17 -18.08 10.11
C TRP A 326 4.17 -17.93 8.57
N VAL A 327 3.79 -16.75 8.09
CA VAL A 327 3.72 -16.43 6.67
C VAL A 327 4.77 -15.35 6.39
N GLU A 328 5.59 -15.59 5.38
CA GLU A 328 6.59 -14.63 4.92
C GLU A 328 5.93 -13.33 4.47
N ALA A 329 6.60 -12.21 4.72
CA ALA A 329 6.19 -10.89 4.25
C ALA A 329 5.89 -10.89 2.73
N PRO A 330 4.99 -10.02 2.25
CA PRO A 330 4.92 -9.69 0.83
C PRO A 330 6.25 -9.13 0.32
N ASP A 331 6.49 -9.27 -0.98
CA ASP A 331 7.67 -8.78 -1.70
C ASP A 331 7.72 -7.25 -1.86
N GLY A 332 6.64 -6.58 -1.46
CA GLY A 332 6.50 -5.13 -1.45
C GLY A 332 5.09 -4.70 -1.06
N ILE A 333 4.92 -3.39 -0.92
CA ILE A 333 3.64 -2.79 -0.54
C ILE A 333 3.25 -1.72 -1.55
N TRP A 334 1.96 -1.52 -1.70
CA TRP A 334 1.39 -0.39 -2.39
C TRP A 334 0.46 0.35 -1.44
N PHE A 335 0.19 1.59 -1.77
CA PHE A 335 -0.82 2.38 -1.09
C PHE A 335 -1.91 2.70 -2.10
N TRP A 336 -3.13 2.32 -1.76
CA TRP A 336 -4.28 2.76 -2.52
C TRP A 336 -4.82 4.04 -1.94
N TRP A 337 -5.10 4.97 -2.82
CA TRP A 337 -5.64 6.27 -2.49
C TRP A 337 -6.86 6.57 -3.36
N TRP A 338 -8.07 6.49 -2.78
CA TRP A 338 -9.23 7.16 -3.36
C TRP A 338 -9.21 8.64 -3.02
N HIS A 339 -9.67 9.38 -4.02
CA HIS A 339 -9.97 10.79 -4.02
C HIS A 339 -10.63 11.26 -2.74
N ASP A 340 -9.81 11.91 -1.92
CA ASP A 340 -10.19 13.19 -1.35
C ASP A 340 -8.89 13.95 -1.00
N CYS A 341 -8.04 14.15 -2.02
CA CYS A 341 -6.82 14.95 -1.92
C CYS A 341 -6.75 15.99 -3.04
N LYS A 342 -6.69 17.26 -2.59
CA LYS A 342 -7.21 18.45 -3.29
C LYS A 342 -6.59 18.63 -4.67
N SER A 343 -7.36 18.39 -5.73
CA SER A 343 -8.04 19.53 -6.32
C SER A 343 -9.24 20.13 -5.60
N LYS A 344 -9.61 21.37 -5.94
CA LYS A 344 -11.00 21.79 -5.76
C LYS A 344 -11.82 21.21 -6.90
N GLN A 345 -12.67 20.23 -6.62
CA GLN A 345 -13.73 19.84 -7.54
C GLN A 345 -14.98 20.66 -7.21
N ARG A 346 -15.38 21.57 -8.11
CA ARG A 346 -16.65 22.27 -7.99
C ARG A 346 -17.79 21.29 -8.30
N ARG A 347 -18.61 20.95 -7.31
CA ARG A 347 -19.86 20.18 -7.52
C ARG A 347 -21.05 21.11 -7.31
N GLY A 348 -21.61 21.62 -8.40
CA GLY A 348 -22.67 22.64 -8.36
C GLY A 348 -22.21 23.94 -7.71
N ASN A 349 -22.86 24.36 -6.62
CA ASN A 349 -22.52 25.57 -5.88
C ASN A 349 -21.58 25.33 -4.68
N GLY A 350 -21.19 24.08 -4.41
CA GLY A 350 -20.34 23.70 -3.29
C GLY A 350 -18.86 23.52 -3.68
N MET A 351 -17.97 23.82 -2.73
CA MET A 351 -16.53 23.57 -2.81
C MET A 351 -16.15 22.59 -1.70
N THR A 352 -15.62 21.41 -2.04
CA THR A 352 -15.09 20.46 -1.06
C THR A 352 -13.59 20.68 -0.90
N THR A 353 -13.12 20.69 0.35
CA THR A 353 -11.72 20.93 0.75
C THR A 353 -11.19 19.64 1.33
N ILE A 354 -10.05 19.16 0.83
CA ILE A 354 -9.62 17.78 1.02
C ILE A 354 -8.19 17.56 1.55
N ASN A 355 -7.84 16.39 2.07
CA ASN A 355 -6.59 16.19 2.81
C ASN A 355 -5.35 16.23 1.88
N ARG A 356 -4.18 16.60 2.40
CA ARG A 356 -2.91 16.62 1.65
C ARG A 356 -2.14 15.31 1.88
N TRP A 357 -1.05 15.07 1.15
CA TRP A 357 -0.16 13.92 1.39
C TRP A 357 1.18 14.36 1.98
N ASP A 358 1.26 15.57 2.52
CA ASP A 358 2.45 16.03 3.23
C ASP A 358 2.41 15.61 4.70
N ALA A 359 3.57 15.57 5.34
CA ALA A 359 3.73 15.13 6.73
C ALA A 359 2.92 15.97 7.75
N ASN A 360 2.43 17.15 7.38
CA ASN A 360 1.64 18.02 8.24
C ASN A 360 0.13 17.87 8.01
N THR A 361 -0.29 16.94 7.15
CA THR A 361 -1.71 16.66 6.93
C THR A 361 -2.34 16.02 8.16
N GLU A 362 -3.58 16.38 8.45
CA GLU A 362 -4.48 15.63 9.31
C GLU A 362 -4.45 14.12 8.94
N GLY A 363 -4.02 13.28 9.90
CA GLY A 363 -3.79 11.83 9.71
C GLY A 363 -2.31 11.43 9.58
N ARG A 364 -1.44 12.32 9.11
CA ARG A 364 0.04 12.17 9.05
C ARG A 364 0.55 10.88 8.39
N TRP A 365 -0.19 10.32 7.43
CA TRP A 365 0.14 9.03 6.82
C TRP A 365 1.49 8.98 6.12
N ALA A 366 1.86 10.06 5.41
CA ALA A 366 3.16 10.17 4.77
C ALA A 366 4.33 10.08 5.77
N GLU A 367 4.14 10.60 6.99
CA GLU A 367 5.13 10.46 8.06
C GLU A 367 5.19 9.02 8.55
N ALA A 368 4.06 8.41 8.90
CA ALA A 368 4.00 7.02 9.32
C ALA A 368 4.65 6.07 8.31
N ILE A 369 4.35 6.21 7.01
CA ILE A 369 4.93 5.39 5.95
C ILE A 369 6.45 5.59 5.89
N LYS A 370 6.90 6.84 5.84
CA LYS A 370 8.34 7.17 5.76
C LYS A 370 9.11 6.64 6.97
N THR A 371 8.53 6.74 8.15
CA THR A 371 9.09 6.25 9.40
C THR A 371 9.16 4.73 9.38
N GLU A 372 8.08 4.04 9.03
CA GLU A 372 8.06 2.57 9.03
C GLU A 372 8.96 1.95 7.96
N LEU A 373 9.08 2.56 6.77
CA LEU A 373 10.01 2.10 5.73
C LEU A 373 11.50 2.19 6.15
N ARG A 374 11.82 3.03 7.13
CA ARG A 374 13.19 3.24 7.64
C ARG A 374 13.43 2.58 9.00
N ASN A 375 12.35 2.20 9.68
CA ASN A 375 12.39 1.72 11.04
C ASN A 375 12.90 0.26 11.09
N LYS A 376 13.97 0.08 11.86
CA LYS A 376 14.71 -1.18 12.05
C LYS A 376 14.27 -1.94 13.31
N GLU A 377 13.42 -1.33 14.13
CA GLU A 377 12.87 -1.96 15.32
C GLU A 377 11.76 -2.93 14.91
N ASN A 378 11.64 -4.02 15.66
CA ASN A 378 10.50 -4.93 15.61
C ASN A 378 9.35 -4.35 16.46
N ALA A 379 9.00 -3.10 16.20
CA ALA A 379 7.99 -2.33 16.92
C ALA A 379 7.54 -1.14 16.06
N VAL A 380 6.39 -0.56 16.37
CA VAL A 380 6.06 0.79 15.90
C VAL A 380 6.89 1.81 16.67
N VAL A 381 7.46 2.80 15.99
CA VAL A 381 8.25 3.86 16.62
C VAL A 381 7.57 5.20 16.42
N ILE A 382 7.22 5.86 17.52
CA ILE A 382 6.64 7.20 17.55
C ILE A 382 7.76 8.23 17.68
N HIS A 383 7.86 9.09 16.66
CA HIS A 383 8.69 10.29 16.66
C HIS A 383 7.82 11.56 16.75
N GLY A 384 8.36 12.62 17.34
CA GLY A 384 7.62 13.87 17.55
C GLY A 384 6.36 13.66 18.41
N ASN A 385 5.34 14.49 18.20
CA ASN A 385 4.11 14.44 19.00
C ASN A 385 3.12 13.43 18.43
N GLU A 386 2.56 12.55 19.26
CA GLU A 386 1.45 11.66 18.92
C GLU A 386 0.33 11.85 19.93
N ASN A 387 -0.93 11.85 19.45
CA ASN A 387 -2.09 12.03 20.30
C ASN A 387 -3.06 10.86 20.13
N TRP A 388 -3.33 10.15 21.22
CA TRP A 388 -4.28 9.05 21.25
C TRP A 388 -5.57 9.47 21.95
N SER A 389 -6.70 9.26 21.28
CA SER A 389 -8.02 9.57 21.83
C SER A 389 -9.04 8.46 21.52
N GLY A 390 -10.10 8.37 22.33
CA GLY A 390 -11.19 7.42 22.11
C GLY A 390 -10.79 5.97 22.39
N LYS A 391 -10.88 5.09 21.40
CA LYS A 391 -10.46 3.68 21.52
C LYS A 391 -9.28 3.42 20.61
N VAL A 392 -8.16 3.00 21.18
CA VAL A 392 -6.93 2.66 20.46
C VAL A 392 -6.63 1.19 20.63
N HIS A 393 -6.33 0.49 19.54
CA HIS A 393 -5.88 -0.89 19.58
C HIS A 393 -4.41 -0.99 19.20
N ILE A 394 -3.66 -1.73 20.00
CA ILE A 394 -2.22 -1.95 19.84
C ILE A 394 -1.98 -3.45 19.61
N ILE A 395 -1.47 -3.82 18.43
CA ILE A 395 -1.25 -5.21 18.01
C ILE A 395 0.16 -5.73 18.31
N GLY A 396 1.06 -4.86 18.75
CA GLY A 396 2.43 -5.23 19.08
C GLY A 396 3.13 -4.09 19.80
N ASP A 397 4.43 -4.20 19.94
CA ASP A 397 5.22 -3.19 20.64
C ASP A 397 5.13 -1.78 20.03
N VAL A 398 5.05 -0.80 20.91
CA VAL A 398 5.13 0.63 20.58
C VAL A 398 6.26 1.26 21.37
N ILE A 399 7.21 1.86 20.67
CA ILE A 399 8.32 2.62 21.24
C ILE A 399 8.04 4.11 21.06
N ILE A 400 7.99 4.86 22.16
CA ILE A 400 8.09 6.32 22.14
C ILE A 400 9.58 6.66 22.09
N ALA A 401 10.07 7.11 20.94
CA ALA A 401 11.49 7.45 20.73
C ALA A 401 11.95 8.58 21.67
N GLU A 402 13.26 8.81 21.79
CA GLU A 402 13.80 9.85 22.70
C GLU A 402 13.28 11.26 22.38
N ASP A 403 12.99 11.54 21.11
CA ASP A 403 12.41 12.78 20.60
C ASP A 403 10.87 12.72 20.52
N GLY A 404 10.27 11.59 20.92
CA GLY A 404 8.84 11.34 20.89
C GLY A 404 8.11 11.79 22.15
N VAL A 405 6.89 12.29 21.96
CA VAL A 405 5.92 12.59 23.01
C VAL A 405 4.58 11.96 22.64
N LEU A 406 4.14 10.98 23.41
CA LEU A 406 2.79 10.42 23.30
C LEU A 406 1.89 11.04 24.36
N THR A 407 0.83 11.71 23.93
CA THR A 407 -0.25 12.20 24.80
C THR A 407 -1.47 11.30 24.64
N ILE A 408 -2.00 10.80 25.76
CA ILE A 408 -3.24 10.03 25.81
C ILE A 408 -4.31 10.93 26.43
N GLU A 409 -5.34 11.25 25.65
CA GLU A 409 -6.41 12.17 26.03
C GLU A 409 -7.32 11.58 27.13
N PRO A 410 -7.93 12.41 28.00
CA PRO A 410 -8.87 11.94 29.02
C PRO A 410 -10.01 11.08 28.46
N GLY A 411 -10.31 9.96 29.14
CA GLY A 411 -11.36 9.02 28.73
C GLY A 411 -10.95 8.00 27.66
N THR A 412 -9.69 8.03 27.21
CA THR A 412 -9.18 7.10 26.22
C THR A 412 -9.04 5.69 26.80
N THR A 413 -9.43 4.69 26.01
CA THR A 413 -9.19 3.27 26.28
C THR A 413 -8.20 2.71 25.27
N VAL A 414 -7.02 2.32 25.73
CA VAL A 414 -5.98 1.65 24.95
C VAL A 414 -6.02 0.16 25.24
N LYS A 415 -6.17 -0.64 24.18
CA LYS A 415 -6.33 -2.09 24.25
C LYS A 415 -5.16 -2.78 23.58
N PHE A 416 -4.42 -3.57 24.35
CA PHE A 416 -3.26 -4.32 23.88
C PHE A 416 -3.66 -5.74 23.49
N SER A 417 -3.16 -6.21 22.34
CA SER A 417 -3.27 -7.61 21.95
C SER A 417 -2.60 -8.52 22.99
N ILE A 418 -3.14 -9.73 23.14
CA ILE A 418 -2.56 -10.79 23.95
C ILE A 418 -1.34 -11.45 23.30
N ARG A 419 -0.98 -11.04 22.08
CA ARG A 419 0.19 -11.46 21.32
C ARG A 419 0.90 -10.22 20.80
N ASP A 420 2.22 -10.21 20.86
CA ASP A 420 3.00 -9.23 20.13
C ASP A 420 3.21 -9.70 18.69
N HIS A 421 2.59 -8.99 17.75
CA HIS A 421 2.74 -9.25 16.32
C HIS A 421 4.07 -8.78 15.76
N PHE A 422 4.74 -7.81 16.37
CA PHE A 422 6.03 -7.31 15.90
C PHE A 422 7.19 -8.14 16.44
N ARG A 423 6.97 -8.89 17.53
CA ARG A 423 7.93 -9.80 18.19
C ARG A 423 9.20 -9.06 18.63
N GLY A 424 9.02 -7.84 19.09
CA GLY A 424 10.08 -6.95 19.55
C GLY A 424 10.31 -7.03 21.05
N GLY A 425 10.87 -5.94 21.57
CA GLY A 425 10.88 -5.66 23.00
C GLY A 425 11.66 -6.66 23.83
N GLN A 426 11.34 -6.66 25.12
CA GLN A 426 11.84 -7.60 26.11
C GLN A 426 11.08 -8.93 26.09
N ASP A 427 9.78 -8.91 25.82
CA ASP A 427 8.93 -10.10 25.70
C ASP A 427 8.30 -10.19 24.31
N THR A 428 8.96 -10.94 23.43
CA THR A 428 8.54 -11.14 22.04
C THR A 428 7.19 -11.84 21.86
N LYS A 429 6.45 -12.10 22.94
CA LYS A 429 5.10 -12.71 22.92
C LYS A 429 4.03 -11.76 23.42
N ARG A 430 4.35 -10.61 24.03
CA ARG A 430 3.38 -9.74 24.70
C ARG A 430 3.66 -8.29 24.37
N CYS A 431 2.62 -7.54 24.00
CA CYS A 431 2.79 -6.14 23.65
C CYS A 431 3.37 -5.30 24.81
N GLU A 432 4.30 -4.43 24.47
CA GLU A 432 4.91 -3.42 25.33
C GLU A 432 4.61 -2.00 24.86
N LEU A 433 4.36 -1.09 25.80
CA LEU A 433 4.49 0.35 25.56
C LEU A 433 5.82 0.82 26.14
N ILE A 434 6.83 0.92 25.30
CA ILE A 434 8.22 1.23 25.67
C ILE A 434 8.43 2.73 25.58
N VAL A 435 8.82 3.35 26.70
CA VAL A 435 8.99 4.80 26.80
C VAL A 435 10.47 5.14 26.87
N ARG A 436 11.03 5.71 25.79
CA ARG A 436 12.37 6.33 25.76
C ARG A 436 12.30 7.86 25.83
N GLY A 437 11.26 8.44 25.23
CA GLY A 437 10.92 9.87 25.32
C GLY A 437 9.88 10.15 26.41
N LYS A 438 8.73 10.72 26.06
CA LYS A 438 7.72 11.15 27.02
C LYS A 438 6.35 10.52 26.78
N LEU A 439 5.78 9.91 27.81
CA LEU A 439 4.39 9.49 27.87
C LEU A 439 3.62 10.41 28.83
N ILE A 440 2.55 11.05 28.33
CA ILE A 440 1.65 11.90 29.09
C ILE A 440 0.25 11.29 29.04
N ALA A 441 -0.21 10.68 30.14
CA ALA A 441 -1.56 10.18 30.27
C ALA A 441 -2.21 10.80 31.51
N LYS A 442 -2.92 11.91 31.31
CA LYS A 442 -3.56 12.66 32.39
C LYS A 442 -5.07 12.66 32.22
N GLY A 443 -5.72 11.62 32.76
CA GLY A 443 -7.17 11.56 32.85
C GLY A 443 -7.71 12.54 33.89
N ASN A 444 -9.03 12.58 34.04
CA ASN A 444 -9.69 13.35 35.08
C ASN A 444 -10.68 12.49 35.88
N LYS A 445 -11.20 13.00 37.00
CA LYS A 445 -12.12 12.27 37.89
C LYS A 445 -13.36 11.68 37.19
N LYS A 446 -13.80 12.28 36.07
CA LYS A 446 -14.96 11.84 35.29
C LYS A 446 -14.56 10.98 34.08
N GLN A 447 -13.33 11.11 33.61
CA GLN A 447 -12.82 10.48 32.38
C GLN A 447 -11.43 9.92 32.64
N TRP A 448 -11.41 8.73 33.26
CA TRP A 448 -10.18 7.99 33.48
C TRP A 448 -9.62 7.46 32.16
N ILE A 449 -8.31 7.41 32.05
CA ILE A 449 -7.62 6.70 30.96
C ILE A 449 -7.51 5.23 31.36
N THR A 450 -7.77 4.31 30.44
CA THR A 450 -7.71 2.87 30.70
C THR A 450 -6.76 2.18 29.71
N LEU A 451 -5.71 1.54 30.22
CA LEU A 451 -4.82 0.64 29.47
C LEU A 451 -5.13 -0.81 29.88
N ILE A 452 -5.53 -1.65 28.93
CA ILE A 452 -6.14 -2.96 29.22
C ILE A 452 -5.83 -4.00 28.14
N SER A 453 -5.96 -5.27 28.50
CA SER A 453 -5.95 -6.41 27.57
C SER A 453 -7.17 -6.41 26.62
N ASP A 454 -6.95 -6.84 25.38
CA ASP A 454 -8.02 -7.09 24.39
C ASP A 454 -8.46 -8.57 24.32
N SER A 455 -8.20 -9.40 25.34
CA SER A 455 -8.50 -10.85 25.33
C SER A 455 -9.99 -11.22 25.13
N MET A 456 -10.90 -10.26 25.32
CA MET A 456 -12.34 -10.43 25.10
C MET A 456 -12.74 -10.23 23.63
N ASN A 457 -11.78 -9.84 22.78
CA ASN A 457 -11.97 -9.69 21.35
C ASN A 457 -12.17 -11.07 20.71
N ARG A 458 -13.26 -11.20 19.94
CA ARG A 458 -13.82 -12.49 19.50
C ARG A 458 -13.01 -13.24 18.45
N ARG A 459 -12.00 -12.61 17.87
CA ARG A 459 -11.25 -13.20 16.75
C ARG A 459 -9.86 -13.71 17.10
N GLN A 460 -9.36 -13.47 18.32
CA GLN A 460 -8.00 -13.88 18.75
C GLN A 460 -7.94 -15.31 19.33
N LEU A 461 -9.09 -15.90 19.70
CA LEU A 461 -9.16 -17.20 20.39
C LEU A 461 -10.42 -17.96 19.95
N ALA A 462 -10.33 -19.29 19.85
CA ALA A 462 -11.46 -20.20 19.65
C ALA A 462 -12.60 -20.01 20.68
N SER A 463 -12.33 -19.32 21.79
CA SER A 463 -13.33 -18.77 22.71
C SER A 463 -12.79 -17.49 23.35
N PRO A 464 -13.49 -16.35 23.25
CA PRO A 464 -13.12 -15.13 23.97
C PRO A 464 -12.97 -15.45 25.45
N ARG A 465 -11.94 -14.90 26.10
CA ARG A 465 -11.74 -15.13 27.52
C ARG A 465 -11.69 -13.81 28.28
N LYS A 466 -12.14 -13.88 29.53
CA LYS A 466 -11.91 -12.81 30.50
C LYS A 466 -10.41 -12.51 30.56
N ALA A 467 -10.09 -11.23 30.64
CA ALA A 467 -8.73 -10.74 30.77
C ALA A 467 -8.09 -11.25 32.07
N ARG A 468 -6.77 -11.46 32.02
CA ARG A 468 -5.96 -12.04 33.10
C ARG A 468 -4.64 -11.30 33.20
N ASP A 469 -4.04 -11.30 34.38
CA ASP A 469 -2.72 -10.68 34.57
C ASP A 469 -1.67 -11.33 33.66
N GLY A 470 -0.80 -10.49 33.11
CA GLY A 470 0.18 -10.89 32.10
C GLY A 470 -0.38 -11.15 30.70
N ASP A 471 -1.57 -10.65 30.38
CA ASP A 471 -2.10 -10.68 29.01
C ASP A 471 -1.27 -9.79 28.07
N TRP A 472 -0.72 -8.70 28.58
CA TRP A 472 0.23 -7.83 27.89
C TRP A 472 1.36 -7.47 28.86
N TYR A 473 2.51 -7.06 28.35
CA TYR A 473 3.70 -6.92 29.19
C TYR A 473 3.58 -5.72 30.13
N GLY A 474 3.21 -4.55 29.62
CA GLY A 474 3.05 -3.33 30.40
C GLY A 474 3.64 -2.09 29.77
N VAL A 475 3.68 -1.02 30.56
CA VAL A 475 4.38 0.22 30.22
C VAL A 475 5.79 0.11 30.77
N ARG A 476 6.80 0.17 29.90
CA ARG A 476 8.20 -0.02 30.28
C ARG A 476 8.98 1.26 30.07
N LYS A 477 9.57 1.77 31.15
CA LYS A 477 10.50 2.90 31.08
C LYS A 477 11.89 2.40 30.62
N GLU A 478 12.42 2.97 29.56
CA GLU A 478 13.74 2.61 29.02
C GLU A 478 14.63 3.84 28.83
N GLY A 479 15.80 3.86 29.48
CA GLY A 479 16.75 4.96 29.36
C GLY A 479 16.51 6.14 30.31
N LYS A 480 17.50 7.03 30.39
CA LYS A 480 17.53 8.13 31.38
C LYS A 480 16.61 9.31 31.03
N LYS A 481 16.31 9.52 29.74
CA LYS A 481 15.44 10.60 29.27
C LYS A 481 13.95 10.27 29.37
N ALA A 482 13.63 9.02 29.65
CA ALA A 482 12.25 8.57 29.68
C ALA A 482 11.45 9.26 30.79
N VAL A 483 10.28 9.79 30.44
CA VAL A 483 9.35 10.44 31.35
C VAL A 483 7.97 9.80 31.18
N VAL A 484 7.39 9.36 32.30
CA VAL A 484 6.06 8.74 32.34
C VAL A 484 5.23 9.53 33.36
N GLU A 485 4.22 10.26 32.87
CA GLU A 485 3.28 11.03 33.68
C GLU A 485 1.90 10.36 33.61
N LEU A 486 1.48 9.74 34.72
CA LEU A 486 0.20 9.02 34.82
C LEU A 486 -0.66 9.66 35.92
N GLU A 487 -1.81 10.21 35.53
CA GLU A 487 -2.82 10.75 36.46
C GLU A 487 -4.20 10.22 36.08
N ASN A 488 -4.99 9.78 37.07
CA ASN A 488 -6.32 9.17 36.86
C ASN A 488 -6.31 8.09 35.75
N CYS A 489 -5.32 7.20 35.81
CA CYS A 489 -5.13 6.09 34.89
C CYS A 489 -5.44 4.75 35.55
N GLN A 490 -6.06 3.83 34.80
CA GLN A 490 -6.21 2.42 35.16
C GLN A 490 -5.38 1.56 34.21
N ILE A 491 -4.36 0.89 34.74
CA ILE A 491 -3.57 -0.09 34.00
C ILE A 491 -3.93 -1.46 34.56
N LYS A 492 -4.47 -2.36 33.73
CA LYS A 492 -5.00 -3.66 34.16
C LYS A 492 -4.47 -4.81 33.31
N TYR A 493 -4.40 -5.99 33.91
CA TYR A 493 -4.06 -7.26 33.23
C TYR A 493 -2.66 -7.27 32.59
N THR A 494 -1.77 -6.47 33.16
CA THR A 494 -0.38 -6.33 32.72
C THR A 494 0.53 -7.28 33.51
N LEU A 495 1.69 -7.63 32.96
CA LEU A 495 2.73 -8.35 33.68
C LEU A 495 3.52 -7.41 34.62
N VAL A 496 3.73 -6.17 34.18
CA VAL A 496 4.56 -5.17 34.85
C VAL A 496 3.85 -3.81 34.89
N THR A 497 3.83 -3.18 36.06
CA THR A 497 3.39 -1.79 36.23
C THR A 497 4.56 -0.82 36.04
N PRO A 498 4.36 0.36 35.40
CA PRO A 498 5.41 1.32 35.04
C PRO A 498 6.23 1.90 36.19
#